data_AF-A0A2E0R2A6-F1
#
_entry.id   AF-A0A2E0R2A6-F1
#
_cell.length_a   1.000
_cell.length_b   1.000
_cell.length_c   1.000
_cell.angle_alpha   90.00
_cell.angle_beta   90.00
_cell.angle_gamma   90.00
#
_symmetry.space_group_name_H-M   'P 1'
#
loop_
_entity.id
_entity.type
_entity.pdbx_description
1 polymer ?
#
loop_
_entity_poly.entity_id
_entity_poly.type
_entity_poly.pdbx_seq_one_letter_code
_entity_poly.pdbx_strand_id
1 'polypeptide(L)'
;MIARIVIPASLFTVTSVLSFSIWAWGGKYFPSEVLLYSACAVVFLLFGGISLLPGSGISSFRKQATFSLRFAIGFISFSVLWIVFWFAFRNTFGEVLGSWLGILAMLLIFKPTPRRALPLIISTSIVFSWYTVGYYLGEMLYYSLQGKGTTPVELALSNRSIVLVARLAWGVCFGLGMGTGLAHYTQISRQT
;
A
#
# COMPACT_ATOMS: atom_id res chain seq x y z
N MET A 1 4.97 -20.56 9.29
CA MET A 1 5.64 -19.41 8.63
C MET A 1 4.71 -18.69 7.67
N ILE A 2 4.10 -19.41 6.71
CA ILE A 2 3.19 -18.87 5.68
C ILE A 2 2.02 -18.04 6.26
N ALA A 3 1.31 -18.57 7.26
CA ALA A 3 0.17 -17.85 7.87
C ALA A 3 0.54 -16.46 8.43
N ARG A 4 1.79 -16.27 8.86
CA ARG A 4 2.26 -15.00 9.42
C ARG A 4 2.57 -13.93 8.37
N ILE A 5 2.59 -14.30 7.09
CA ILE A 5 2.70 -13.38 5.95
C ILE A 5 1.32 -13.20 5.33
N VAL A 6 0.61 -14.31 5.08
CA VAL A 6 -0.71 -14.31 4.43
C VAL A 6 -1.73 -13.50 5.23
N ILE A 7 -1.88 -13.75 6.54
CA ILE A 7 -2.89 -13.04 7.36
C ILE A 7 -2.67 -11.52 7.33
N PRO A 8 -1.49 -10.97 7.68
CA PRO A 8 -1.31 -9.52 7.64
C PRO A 8 -1.39 -8.95 6.21
N ALA A 9 -0.91 -9.66 5.18
CA ALA A 9 -1.07 -9.21 3.80
C ALA A 9 -2.54 -9.14 3.37
N SER A 10 -3.35 -10.13 3.72
CA SER A 10 -4.79 -10.14 3.46
C SER A 10 -5.51 -9.02 4.22
N LEU A 11 -5.19 -8.79 5.49
CA LEU A 11 -5.77 -7.68 6.25
C LEU A 11 -5.36 -6.33 5.67
N PHE A 12 -4.10 -6.17 5.26
CA PHE A 12 -3.64 -4.95 4.60
C PHE A 12 -4.34 -4.77 3.25
N THR A 13 -4.63 -5.86 2.54
CA THR A 13 -5.43 -5.84 1.31
C THR A 13 -6.85 -5.34 1.58
N VAL A 14 -7.49 -5.79 2.65
CA VAL A 14 -8.79 -5.26 3.08
C VAL A 14 -8.70 -3.76 3.39
N THR A 15 -7.66 -3.32 4.13
CA THR A 15 -7.42 -1.89 4.38
C THR A 15 -7.27 -1.10 3.08
N SER A 16 -6.53 -1.63 2.10
CA SER A 16 -6.37 -1.01 0.79
C SER A 16 -7.69 -0.93 0.04
N VAL A 17 -8.47 -2.01 -0.01
CA VAL A 17 -9.80 -2.01 -0.65
C VAL A 17 -10.75 -1.01 0.03
N LEU A 18 -10.71 -0.90 1.35
CA LEU A 18 -11.47 0.12 2.09
C LEU A 18 -11.03 1.54 1.69
N SER A 19 -9.74 1.79 1.55
CA SER A 19 -9.24 3.09 1.08
C SER A 19 -9.72 3.36 -0.35
N PHE A 20 -9.53 2.40 -1.27
CA PHE A 20 -9.92 2.54 -2.67
C PHE A 20 -11.44 2.56 -2.87
N SER A 21 -12.23 2.08 -1.90
CA SER A 21 -13.69 2.26 -1.88
C SER A 21 -14.07 3.74 -1.82
N ILE A 22 -13.32 4.54 -1.07
CA ILE A 22 -13.52 5.99 -1.01
C ILE A 22 -13.26 6.58 -2.39
N TRP A 23 -12.19 6.18 -3.09
CA TRP A 23 -11.97 6.63 -4.47
C TRP A 23 -13.06 6.14 -5.45
N ALA A 24 -13.53 4.90 -5.29
CA ALA A 24 -14.57 4.32 -6.12
C ALA A 24 -15.88 5.11 -6.04
N TRP A 25 -16.41 5.33 -4.84
CA TRP A 25 -17.74 5.93 -4.64
C TRP A 25 -17.72 7.41 -4.21
N GLY A 26 -16.58 7.89 -3.71
CA GLY A 26 -16.41 9.20 -3.09
C GLY A 26 -16.38 10.37 -4.05
N GLY A 27 -16.13 10.17 -5.35
CA GLY A 27 -15.92 11.28 -6.30
C GLY A 27 -17.04 12.33 -6.36
N LYS A 28 -18.28 11.99 -5.98
CA LYS A 28 -19.41 12.93 -5.89
C LYS A 28 -19.57 13.63 -4.53
N TYR A 29 -18.87 13.15 -3.50
CA TYR A 29 -18.96 13.65 -2.12
C TYR A 29 -17.78 14.55 -1.72
N PHE A 30 -16.66 14.46 -2.44
CA PHE A 30 -15.48 15.30 -2.17
C PHE A 30 -15.39 16.43 -3.22
N PRO A 31 -15.23 17.70 -2.80
CA PRO A 31 -15.20 18.83 -3.72
C PRO A 31 -13.85 18.99 -4.45
N SER A 32 -12.83 18.20 -4.08
CA SER A 32 -11.52 18.20 -4.73
C SER A 32 -10.85 16.82 -4.64
N GLU A 33 -9.95 16.54 -5.59
CA GLU A 33 -9.13 15.32 -5.58
C GLU A 33 -8.23 15.23 -4.35
N VAL A 34 -7.71 16.37 -3.89
CA VAL A 34 -6.86 16.43 -2.68
C VAL A 34 -7.61 15.91 -1.46
N LEU A 35 -8.87 16.31 -1.28
CA LEU A 35 -9.69 15.84 -0.16
C LEU A 35 -10.07 14.37 -0.30
N LEU A 36 -10.35 13.91 -1.52
CA LEU A 36 -10.63 12.51 -1.82
C LEU A 36 -9.42 11.62 -1.47
N TYR A 37 -8.22 11.99 -1.91
CA TYR A 37 -6.99 11.25 -1.61
C TYR A 37 -6.58 11.38 -0.14
N SER A 38 -6.84 12.51 0.50
CA SER A 38 -6.64 12.65 1.95
C SER A 38 -7.55 11.71 2.74
N ALA A 39 -8.81 11.55 2.34
CA ALA A 39 -9.73 10.60 2.97
C ALA A 39 -9.27 9.14 2.75
N CYS A 40 -8.76 8.81 1.57
CA CYS A 40 -8.11 7.52 1.31
C CYS A 40 -6.91 7.31 2.26
N ALA A 41 -6.03 8.31 2.38
CA ALA A 41 -4.86 8.24 3.25
C ALA A 41 -5.24 8.01 4.72
N VAL A 42 -6.30 8.64 5.22
CA VAL A 42 -6.81 8.44 6.59
C VAL A 42 -7.10 6.96 6.87
N VAL A 43 -7.65 6.21 5.91
CA VAL A 43 -7.90 4.77 6.07
C VAL A 43 -6.58 4.01 6.31
N PHE A 44 -5.54 4.31 5.54
CA PHE A 44 -4.22 3.72 5.75
C PHE A 44 -3.61 4.12 7.10
N LEU A 45 -3.75 5.38 7.52
CA LEU A 45 -3.24 5.86 8.82
C LEU A 45 -3.90 5.14 10.00
N LEU A 46 -5.21 4.89 9.91
CA LEU A 46 -5.97 4.24 10.97
C LEU A 46 -5.75 2.72 11.01
N PHE A 47 -5.79 2.06 9.84
CA PHE A 47 -5.87 0.59 9.79
C PHE A 47 -4.60 -0.09 9.27
N GLY A 48 -3.71 0.62 8.57
CA GLY A 48 -2.55 0.01 7.93
C GLY A 48 -1.60 -0.65 8.93
N GLY A 49 -1.24 0.05 10.01
CA GLY A 49 -0.42 -0.53 11.07
C GLY A 49 -1.12 -1.67 11.81
N ILE A 50 -2.43 -1.55 12.05
CA ILE A 50 -3.26 -2.56 12.73
C ILE A 50 -3.29 -3.86 11.92
N SER A 51 -3.43 -3.76 10.60
CA SER A 51 -3.50 -4.91 9.70
C SER A 51 -2.23 -5.79 9.74
N LEU A 52 -1.09 -5.22 10.11
CA LEU A 52 0.20 -5.91 10.21
C LEU A 52 0.46 -6.52 11.61
N LEU A 53 -0.36 -6.22 12.62
CA LEU A 53 -0.17 -6.71 14.00
C LEU A 53 -0.15 -8.23 14.14
N PRO A 54 -0.99 -9.03 13.44
CA PRO A 54 -0.95 -10.48 13.56
C PRO A 54 0.41 -11.09 13.16
N GLY A 55 1.11 -10.45 12.21
CA GLY A 55 2.48 -10.82 11.84
C GLY A 55 3.55 -10.31 12.82
N SER A 56 3.32 -9.13 13.40
CA SER A 56 4.28 -8.47 14.30
C SER A 56 4.40 -9.15 15.66
N GLY A 57 3.40 -9.96 16.06
CA GLY A 57 3.24 -10.72 17.32
C GLY A 57 3.65 -9.96 18.57
N ILE A 58 3.38 -8.67 18.55
CA ILE A 58 3.43 -7.79 19.70
C ILE A 58 2.16 -8.05 20.51
N SER A 59 2.31 -8.49 21.76
CA SER A 59 1.15 -8.76 22.65
C SER A 59 0.71 -7.55 23.47
N SER A 60 1.64 -6.66 23.81
CA SER A 60 1.35 -5.50 24.66
C SER A 60 0.63 -4.40 23.87
N PHE A 61 -0.54 -3.96 24.35
CA PHE A 61 -1.33 -2.88 23.76
C PHE A 61 -0.50 -1.60 23.49
N ARG A 62 0.32 -1.16 24.46
CA ARG A 62 1.19 0.03 24.30
C ARG A 62 2.17 -0.12 23.14
N LYS A 63 2.74 -1.31 22.98
CA LYS A 63 3.66 -1.61 21.87
C LYS A 63 2.92 -1.72 20.54
N GLN A 64 1.69 -2.24 20.52
CA GLN A 64 0.83 -2.26 19.33
C GLN A 64 0.48 -0.85 18.88
N ALA A 65 0.09 0.04 19.80
CA ALA A 65 -0.19 1.44 19.50
C ALA A 65 1.04 2.17 18.95
N THR A 66 2.22 1.95 19.56
CA THR A 66 3.48 2.52 19.08
C THR A 66 3.85 2.01 17.69
N PHE A 67 3.63 0.71 17.43
CA PHE A 67 3.85 0.10 16.13
C PHE A 67 2.95 0.72 15.05
N SER A 68 1.65 0.86 15.33
CA SER A 68 0.70 1.49 14.42
C SER A 68 1.03 2.97 14.18
N LEU A 69 1.46 3.70 15.21
CA LEU A 69 1.89 5.09 15.07
C LEU A 69 3.14 5.21 14.18
N ARG A 70 4.15 4.34 14.36
CA ARG A 70 5.34 4.31 13.50
C ARG A 70 4.99 4.00 12.06
N PHE A 71 4.07 3.06 11.83
CA PHE A 71 3.52 2.80 10.49
C PHE A 71 2.91 4.08 9.91
N ALA A 72 2.03 4.76 10.66
CA ALA A 72 1.34 5.95 10.18
C ALA A 72 2.32 7.07 9.79
N ILE A 73 3.31 7.35 10.65
CA ILE A 73 4.36 8.33 10.36
C ILE A 73 5.17 7.91 9.12
N GLY A 74 5.58 6.63 9.04
CA GLY A 74 6.30 6.10 7.89
C GLY A 74 5.49 6.21 6.58
N PHE A 75 4.19 5.94 6.63
CA PHE A 75 3.29 6.07 5.49
C PHE A 75 3.11 7.53 5.03
N ILE A 76 3.06 8.49 5.98
CA ILE A 76 3.07 9.92 5.65
C ILE A 76 4.36 10.27 4.92
N SER A 77 5.52 9.86 5.42
CA SER A 77 6.81 10.09 4.76
C SER A 77 6.87 9.48 3.36
N PHE A 78 6.39 8.23 3.20
CA PHE A 78 6.24 7.59 1.89
C PHE A 78 5.39 8.43 0.94
N SER A 79 4.20 8.84 1.39
CA SER A 79 3.23 9.57 0.56
C SER A 79 3.77 10.94 0.13
N VAL A 80 4.39 11.68 1.05
CA VAL A 80 5.00 12.99 0.75
C VAL A 80 6.11 12.85 -0.28
N LEU A 81 7.03 11.89 -0.10
CA LEU A 81 8.13 11.68 -1.04
C LEU A 81 7.61 11.26 -2.42
N TRP A 82 6.65 10.34 -2.47
CA TRP A 82 6.02 9.95 -3.72
C TRP A 82 5.39 11.15 -4.44
N ILE A 83 4.60 11.96 -3.74
CA ILE A 83 3.95 13.17 -4.28
C ILE A 83 4.98 14.16 -4.82
N VAL A 84 6.02 14.48 -4.04
CA VAL A 84 7.06 15.45 -4.43
C VAL A 84 7.76 15.00 -5.71
N PHE A 85 8.19 13.74 -5.78
CA PHE A 85 8.86 13.21 -6.96
C PHE A 85 7.94 13.08 -8.16
N TRP A 86 6.69 12.66 -7.95
CA TRP A 86 5.66 12.62 -9.00
C TRP A 86 5.45 14.00 -9.63
N PHE A 87 5.27 15.05 -8.82
CA PHE A 87 5.05 16.40 -9.34
C PHE A 87 6.32 17.04 -9.92
N ALA A 88 7.51 16.67 -9.44
CA ALA A 88 8.79 17.17 -9.94
C ALA A 88 9.14 16.63 -11.33
N PHE A 89 8.93 15.32 -11.59
CA PHE A 89 9.34 14.69 -12.85
C PHE A 89 8.17 14.35 -13.78
N ARG A 90 6.96 14.12 -13.25
CA ARG A 90 5.72 13.81 -13.99
C ARG A 90 5.83 12.68 -15.00
N ASN A 91 6.63 11.67 -14.69
CA ASN A 91 6.88 10.52 -15.55
C ASN A 91 7.17 9.28 -14.68
N THR A 92 7.35 8.14 -15.33
CA THR A 92 7.67 6.85 -14.67
C THR A 92 8.92 6.92 -13.80
N PHE A 93 9.90 7.75 -14.15
CA PHE A 93 11.11 7.92 -13.33
C PHE A 93 10.78 8.54 -11.96
N GLY A 94 9.98 9.61 -11.94
CA GLY A 94 9.52 10.23 -10.69
C GLY A 94 8.72 9.28 -9.82
N GLU A 95 7.85 8.50 -10.44
CA GLU A 95 7.04 7.48 -9.75
C GLU A 95 7.91 6.40 -9.11
N VAL A 96 8.83 5.81 -9.87
CA VAL A 96 9.73 4.74 -9.41
C VAL A 96 10.66 5.25 -8.31
N LEU A 97 11.33 6.39 -8.55
CA LEU A 97 12.29 6.95 -7.59
C LEU A 97 11.58 7.43 -6.32
N GLY A 98 10.45 8.11 -6.45
CA GLY A 98 9.62 8.57 -5.34
C GLY A 98 9.10 7.42 -4.49
N SER A 99 8.63 6.34 -5.13
CA SER A 99 8.19 5.12 -4.45
C SER A 99 9.32 4.45 -3.69
N TRP A 100 10.49 4.30 -4.33
CA TRP A 100 11.64 3.66 -3.71
C TRP A 100 12.16 4.43 -2.50
N LEU A 101 12.35 5.75 -2.64
CA LEU A 101 12.77 6.62 -1.54
C LEU A 101 11.70 6.71 -0.45
N GLY A 102 10.43 6.74 -0.83
CA GLY A 102 9.31 6.70 0.09
C GLY A 102 9.32 5.44 0.96
N ILE A 103 9.52 4.27 0.34
CA ILE A 103 9.58 2.99 1.04
C ILE A 103 10.81 2.96 1.95
N LEU A 104 11.97 3.43 1.47
CA LEU A 104 13.17 3.55 2.31
C LEU A 104 12.91 4.38 3.58
N ALA A 105 12.31 5.56 3.44
CA ALA A 105 11.96 6.42 4.56
C ALA A 105 10.93 5.76 5.50
N MET A 106 9.91 5.13 4.93
CA MET A 106 8.90 4.39 5.68
C MET A 106 9.53 3.27 6.52
N LEU A 107 10.41 2.45 5.94
CA LEU A 107 11.05 1.34 6.66
C LEU A 107 12.02 1.84 7.74
N LEU A 108 12.72 2.96 7.50
CA LEU A 108 13.59 3.59 8.49
C LEU A 108 12.81 3.99 9.76
N ILE A 109 11.61 4.54 9.59
CA ILE A 109 10.73 4.98 10.68
C ILE A 109 10.00 3.79 11.32
N PHE A 110 9.51 2.87 10.48
CA PHE A 110 8.71 1.72 10.91
C PHE A 110 9.53 0.71 11.72
N LYS A 111 10.85 0.68 11.51
CA LYS A 111 11.87 -0.19 12.13
C LYS A 111 11.36 -0.96 13.37
N PRO A 112 10.95 -2.23 13.20
CA PRO A 112 10.65 -3.12 14.31
C PRO A 112 11.90 -3.26 15.16
N THR A 113 11.76 -3.36 16.49
CA THR A 113 12.90 -3.59 17.40
C THR A 113 13.54 -4.94 17.04
N PRO A 114 14.74 -4.98 16.45
CA PRO A 114 15.26 -6.21 15.88
C PRO A 114 16.08 -7.01 16.90
N ARG A 115 16.01 -8.35 16.81
CA ARG A 115 17.06 -9.25 17.34
C ARG A 115 18.20 -9.43 16.33
N ARG A 116 17.88 -9.49 15.02
CA ARG A 116 18.78 -9.28 13.88
C ARG A 116 17.97 -8.69 12.72
N ALA A 117 18.49 -7.66 12.07
CA ALA A 117 17.82 -7.00 10.95
C ALA A 117 18.61 -7.24 9.66
N LEU A 118 17.92 -7.54 8.55
CA LEU A 118 18.53 -7.40 7.24
C LEU A 118 18.99 -5.94 7.06
N PRO A 119 20.04 -5.70 6.26
CA PRO A 119 20.39 -4.37 5.80
C PRO A 119 19.15 -3.64 5.28
N LEU A 120 18.98 -2.38 5.66
CA LEU A 120 17.81 -1.57 5.29
C LEU A 120 17.60 -1.56 3.78
N ILE A 121 18.69 -1.47 3.01
CA ILE A 121 18.66 -1.50 1.55
C ILE A 121 18.03 -2.78 0.99
N ILE A 122 18.36 -3.95 1.54
CA ILE A 122 17.81 -5.24 1.12
C ILE A 122 16.32 -5.29 1.47
N SER A 123 15.96 -4.83 2.67
CA SER A 123 14.55 -4.75 3.09
C SER A 123 13.74 -3.82 2.18
N THR A 124 14.27 -2.66 1.83
CA THR A 124 13.68 -1.72 0.89
C THR A 124 13.49 -2.36 -0.48
N SER A 125 14.51 -3.05 -1.01
CA SER A 125 14.40 -3.73 -2.30
C SER A 125 13.29 -4.78 -2.31
N ILE A 126 13.17 -5.61 -1.26
CA ILE A 126 12.12 -6.62 -1.16
C ILE A 126 10.73 -5.97 -1.14
N VAL A 127 10.54 -4.95 -0.28
CA VAL A 127 9.24 -4.27 -0.17
C VAL A 127 8.91 -3.52 -1.47
N PHE A 128 9.89 -2.86 -2.07
CA PHE A 128 9.74 -2.15 -3.34
C PHE A 128 9.38 -3.09 -4.48
N SER A 129 10.03 -4.26 -4.61
CA SER A 129 9.66 -5.24 -5.65
C SER A 129 8.20 -5.70 -5.53
N TRP A 130 7.75 -6.02 -4.32
CA TRP A 130 6.34 -6.39 -4.10
C TRP A 130 5.38 -5.23 -4.35
N TYR A 131 5.73 -4.02 -3.91
CA TYR A 131 5.00 -2.80 -4.21
C TYR A 131 4.85 -2.59 -5.72
N THR A 132 5.96 -2.66 -6.47
CA THR A 132 6.00 -2.48 -7.93
C THR A 132 5.11 -3.49 -8.64
N VAL A 133 5.19 -4.77 -8.27
CA VAL A 133 4.31 -5.81 -8.85
C VAL A 133 2.84 -5.48 -8.58
N GLY A 134 2.48 -5.17 -7.33
CA GLY A 134 1.09 -4.83 -6.99
C GLY A 134 0.58 -3.55 -7.65
N TYR A 135 1.43 -2.53 -7.73
CA TYR A 135 1.10 -1.22 -8.29
C TYR A 135 0.83 -1.31 -9.79
N TYR A 136 1.79 -1.85 -10.56
CA TYR A 136 1.65 -1.95 -12.02
C TYR A 136 0.64 -3.01 -12.46
N LEU A 137 0.49 -4.10 -11.70
CA LEU A 137 -0.61 -5.05 -11.97
C LEU A 137 -1.98 -4.39 -11.75
N GLY A 138 -2.10 -3.57 -10.70
CA GLY A 138 -3.29 -2.78 -10.44
C GLY A 138 -3.59 -1.78 -11.55
N GLU A 139 -2.57 -1.06 -12.03
CA GLU A 139 -2.70 -0.14 -13.16
C GLU A 139 -3.13 -0.88 -14.44
N MET A 140 -2.49 -2.01 -14.76
CA MET A 140 -2.84 -2.83 -15.91
C MET A 140 -4.30 -3.27 -15.84
N LEU A 141 -4.74 -3.85 -14.72
CA LEU A 141 -6.15 -4.24 -14.55
C LEU A 141 -7.10 -3.05 -14.61
N TYR A 142 -6.73 -1.91 -14.02
CA TYR A 142 -7.54 -0.70 -14.05
C TYR A 142 -7.84 -0.26 -15.49
N TYR A 143 -6.83 -0.24 -16.36
CA TYR A 143 -7.03 0.11 -17.77
C TYR A 143 -7.72 -1.00 -18.56
N SER A 144 -7.29 -2.26 -18.39
CA SER A 144 -7.86 -3.42 -19.09
C SER A 144 -9.36 -3.56 -18.85
N LEU A 145 -9.83 -3.42 -17.59
CA LEU A 145 -11.25 -3.52 -17.25
C LEU A 145 -12.08 -2.39 -17.87
N GLN A 146 -11.47 -1.23 -18.14
CA GLN A 146 -12.11 -0.10 -18.83
C GLN A 146 -12.05 -0.20 -20.36
N GLY A 147 -11.65 -1.34 -20.91
CA GLY A 147 -11.45 -1.52 -22.35
C GLY A 147 -10.28 -0.71 -22.92
N LYS A 148 -9.30 -0.34 -22.07
CA LYS A 148 -8.10 0.42 -22.44
C LYS A 148 -6.84 -0.44 -22.25
N GLY A 149 -5.71 0.04 -22.75
CA GLY A 149 -4.40 -0.62 -22.54
C GLY A 149 -4.15 -1.77 -23.51
N THR A 150 -3.21 -2.66 -23.15
CA THR A 150 -2.71 -3.73 -24.02
C THR A 150 -3.57 -4.99 -24.02
N THR A 151 -4.39 -5.18 -22.98
CA THR A 151 -5.23 -6.38 -22.79
C THR A 151 -6.66 -5.99 -22.41
N PRO A 152 -7.41 -5.31 -23.31
CA PRO A 152 -8.77 -4.86 -23.00
C PRO A 152 -9.68 -6.05 -22.70
N VAL A 153 -10.53 -5.90 -21.69
CA VAL A 153 -11.53 -6.89 -21.29
C VAL A 153 -12.91 -6.30 -21.50
N GLU A 154 -13.74 -6.97 -22.29
CA GLU A 154 -15.15 -6.62 -22.44
C GLU A 154 -15.96 -7.21 -21.29
N LEU A 155 -16.64 -6.35 -20.53
CA LEU A 155 -17.50 -6.75 -19.44
C LEU A 155 -18.94 -6.36 -19.78
N ALA A 156 -19.88 -7.28 -19.57
CA ALA A 156 -21.32 -7.03 -19.69
C ALA A 156 -21.85 -6.22 -18.49
N LEU A 157 -21.23 -5.07 -18.20
CA LEU A 157 -21.53 -4.18 -17.10
C LEU A 157 -21.71 -2.74 -17.61
N SER A 158 -22.42 -1.92 -16.84
CA SER A 158 -22.49 -0.49 -17.14
C SER A 158 -21.12 0.18 -17.00
N ASN A 159 -20.85 1.23 -17.79
CA ASN A 159 -19.61 2.01 -17.72
C ASN A 159 -19.28 2.48 -16.28
N ARG A 160 -20.32 2.85 -15.52
CA ARG A 160 -20.16 3.24 -14.12
C ARG A 160 -19.68 2.08 -13.26
N SER A 161 -20.28 0.90 -13.40
CA SER A 161 -19.87 -0.30 -12.68
C SER A 161 -18.45 -0.73 -13.04
N ILE A 162 -18.07 -0.61 -14.31
CA ILE A 162 -16.72 -0.90 -14.79
C ILE A 162 -15.67 -0.04 -14.07
N VAL A 163 -15.88 1.28 -14.00
CA VAL A 163 -14.95 2.20 -13.31
C VAL A 163 -14.84 1.86 -11.81
N LEU A 164 -15.96 1.50 -11.16
CA LEU A 164 -15.95 1.09 -9.75
C LEU A 164 -15.11 -0.18 -9.54
N VAL A 165 -15.36 -1.22 -10.35
CA VAL A 165 -14.62 -2.49 -10.27
C VAL A 165 -13.14 -2.27 -10.56
N ALA A 166 -12.80 -1.44 -11.56
CA ALA A 166 -11.42 -1.11 -11.89
C ALA A 166 -10.67 -0.46 -10.72
N ARG A 167 -11.29 0.51 -10.02
CA ARG A 167 -10.67 1.15 -8.84
C ARG A 167 -10.47 0.17 -7.69
N LEU A 168 -11.46 -0.70 -7.43
CA LEU A 168 -11.34 -1.71 -6.37
C LEU A 168 -10.30 -2.77 -6.70
N ALA A 169 -10.23 -3.20 -7.96
CA ALA A 169 -9.21 -4.13 -8.43
C ALA A 169 -7.80 -3.58 -8.22
N TRP A 170 -7.60 -2.29 -8.50
CA TRP A 170 -6.33 -1.63 -8.16
C TRP A 170 -6.05 -1.68 -6.65
N GLY A 171 -7.05 -1.38 -5.83
CA GLY A 171 -6.95 -1.51 -4.37
C GLY A 171 -6.54 -2.91 -3.90
N VAL A 172 -7.07 -3.97 -4.53
CA VAL A 172 -6.68 -5.35 -4.26
C VAL A 172 -5.21 -5.59 -4.62
N CYS A 173 -4.79 -5.25 -5.84
CA CYS A 173 -3.42 -5.49 -6.29
C CYS A 173 -2.38 -4.69 -5.49
N PHE A 174 -2.66 -3.42 -5.22
CA PHE A 174 -1.85 -2.57 -4.37
C PHE A 174 -1.72 -3.17 -2.96
N GLY A 175 -2.86 -3.57 -2.39
CA GLY A 175 -2.93 -4.14 -1.05
C GLY A 175 -2.15 -5.45 -0.93
N LEU A 176 -2.26 -6.33 -1.92
CA LEU A 176 -1.51 -7.59 -1.98
C LEU A 176 -0.01 -7.33 -2.10
N GLY A 177 0.42 -6.45 -3.01
CA GLY A 177 1.83 -6.11 -3.19
C GLY A 177 2.44 -5.48 -1.94
N MET A 178 1.94 -4.30 -1.55
CA MET A 178 2.47 -3.56 -0.41
C MET A 178 2.31 -4.35 0.90
N GLY A 179 1.16 -4.99 1.11
CA GLY A 179 0.89 -5.81 2.29
C GLY A 179 1.84 -7.00 2.42
N THR A 180 2.12 -7.71 1.31
CA THR A 180 3.08 -8.82 1.29
C THR A 180 4.49 -8.35 1.59
N GLY A 181 4.94 -7.25 0.98
CA GLY A 181 6.25 -6.65 1.25
C GLY A 181 6.44 -6.30 2.72
N LEU A 182 5.50 -5.56 3.30
CA LEU A 182 5.54 -5.16 4.71
C LEU A 182 5.40 -6.34 5.68
N ALA A 183 4.58 -7.34 5.34
CA ALA A 183 4.47 -8.56 6.13
C ALA A 183 5.79 -9.35 6.14
N HIS A 184 6.49 -9.45 5.01
CA HIS A 184 7.82 -10.03 4.94
C HIS A 184 8.83 -9.27 5.82
N TYR A 185 8.85 -7.93 5.70
CA TYR A 185 9.73 -7.09 6.49
C TYR A 185 9.54 -7.28 8.01
N THR A 186 8.28 -7.31 8.45
CA THR A 186 7.93 -7.53 9.86
C THR A 186 8.23 -8.95 10.35
N GLN A 187 8.14 -9.98 9.49
CA GLN A 187 8.52 -11.35 9.85
C GLN A 187 10.04 -11.52 10.01
N ILE A 188 10.81 -11.04 9.04
CA ILE A 188 12.27 -11.24 9.02
C ILE A 188 12.92 -10.62 10.26
N SER A 189 12.40 -9.49 10.71
CA SER A 189 12.85 -8.81 11.94
C SER A 189 12.71 -9.65 13.23
N ARG A 190 12.08 -10.84 13.17
CA ARG A 190 11.77 -11.70 14.33
C ARG A 190 12.42 -13.09 14.34
N GLN A 191 12.87 -13.62 13.20
CA GLN A 191 13.19 -15.06 13.05
C GLN A 191 14.60 -15.50 13.52
N THR A 192 15.22 -14.80 14.47
CA THR A 192 16.51 -15.19 15.08
C THR A 192 16.59 -14.72 16.52
#